data_AF-A0A6A2XPX5-F1
#
_entry.id   AF-A0A6A2XPX5-F1
#
_cell.length_a   1.000
_cell.length_b   1.000
_cell.length_c   1.000
_cell.angle_alpha   90.00
_cell.angle_beta   90.00
_cell.angle_gamma   90.00
#
_symmetry.space_group_name_H-M   'P 1'
#
loop_
_entity.id
_entity.type
_entity.pdbx_description
1 polymer ?
#
loop_
_entity_poly.entity_id
_entity_poly.type
_entity_poly.pdbx_seq_one_letter_code
_entity_poly.pdbx_strand_id
1 'polypeptide(L)'
;MKAMVVVWWSIYVIVVVQAKAGEDNLTYDGRSLIINGQRKLLFSGSIHYPRSTPQFGNDDVPGIVYRTDNEPFKLYMKNFTTKIVNMKSEGLYASQGGPIILSQIENEYQNVEAAFHEGEAVLVKWAAQMAVDLGTGVPWVMCKQVDAPCCIGLPVLFLLSSKWPLNDVRT
;
A
#
# COMPACT_ATOMS: atom_id res chain seq x y z
N MET A 1 -53.62 -29.26 -48.44
CA MET A 1 -53.45 -28.63 -47.11
C MET A 1 -52.73 -29.65 -46.22
N LYS A 2 -51.66 -29.36 -45.48
CA LYS A 2 -51.08 -28.09 -45.03
C LYS A 2 -49.55 -28.12 -45.26
N ALA A 3 -48.92 -26.98 -45.53
CA ALA A 3 -47.45 -26.88 -45.53
C ALA A 3 -46.96 -26.69 -44.08
N MET A 4 -45.96 -27.46 -43.65
CA MET A 4 -45.28 -27.27 -42.36
C MET A 4 -44.29 -26.11 -42.47
N VAL A 5 -44.67 -24.95 -41.94
CA VAL A 5 -43.74 -23.82 -41.75
C VAL A 5 -42.95 -24.06 -40.47
N VAL A 6 -41.73 -24.61 -40.61
CA VAL A 6 -40.79 -24.73 -39.49
C VAL A 6 -40.12 -23.37 -39.30
N VAL A 7 -40.64 -22.58 -38.35
CA VAL A 7 -40.04 -21.28 -38.00
C VAL A 7 -38.74 -21.51 -37.22
N TRP A 8 -37.62 -21.31 -37.90
CA TRP A 8 -36.29 -21.32 -37.29
C TRP A 8 -36.13 -20.09 -36.37
N TRP A 9 -36.37 -20.27 -35.07
CA TRP A 9 -36.01 -19.29 -34.05
C TRP A 9 -34.50 -19.36 -33.80
N SER A 10 -33.71 -18.65 -34.60
CA SER A 10 -32.28 -18.47 -34.39
C SER A 10 -32.03 -17.60 -33.16
N ILE A 11 -31.96 -18.22 -31.98
CA ILE A 11 -31.52 -17.55 -30.76
C ILE A 11 -30.03 -17.23 -30.89
N TYR A 12 -29.72 -16.00 -31.30
CA TYR A 12 -28.40 -15.42 -31.17
C TYR A 12 -28.11 -15.18 -29.68
N VAL A 13 -27.61 -16.21 -28.99
CA VAL A 13 -26.99 -16.03 -27.68
C VAL A 13 -25.67 -15.31 -27.91
N ILE A 14 -25.70 -13.98 -27.87
CA ILE A 14 -24.49 -13.17 -27.74
C ILE A 14 -23.96 -13.43 -26.33
N VAL A 15 -23.08 -14.43 -26.21
CA VAL A 15 -22.26 -14.60 -25.02
C VAL A 15 -21.30 -13.41 -24.99
N VAL A 16 -21.73 -12.34 -24.33
CA VAL A 16 -20.82 -11.28 -23.90
C VAL A 16 -19.89 -11.92 -22.89
N VAL A 17 -18.75 -12.41 -23.37
CA VAL A 17 -17.64 -12.77 -22.51
C VAL A 17 -17.18 -11.47 -21.86
N GLN A 18 -17.74 -11.19 -20.67
CA GLN A 18 -17.12 -10.25 -19.75
C GLN A 18 -15.75 -10.85 -19.41
N ALA A 19 -14.73 -10.42 -20.15
CA ALA A 19 -13.38 -10.53 -19.67
C ALA A 19 -13.37 -9.82 -18.32
N LYS A 20 -13.30 -10.60 -17.23
CA LYS A 20 -12.85 -10.04 -15.96
C LYS A 20 -11.51 -9.39 -16.30
N ALA A 21 -11.42 -8.06 -16.14
CA ALA A 21 -10.13 -7.43 -15.93
C ALA A 21 -9.44 -8.28 -14.85
N GLY A 22 -8.20 -8.67 -15.11
CA GLY A 22 -7.51 -9.62 -14.23
C GLY A 22 -7.54 -9.11 -12.79
N GLU A 23 -7.52 -10.02 -11.83
CA GLU A 23 -6.97 -9.63 -10.53
C GLU A 23 -5.58 -9.03 -10.81
N ASP A 24 -5.45 -7.72 -10.64
CA ASP A 24 -4.20 -6.97 -10.80
C ASP A 24 -3.30 -7.37 -9.62
N ASN A 25 -2.78 -8.60 -9.74
CA ASN A 25 -2.05 -9.34 -8.72
C ASN A 25 -0.68 -8.68 -8.54
N LEU A 26 -0.68 -7.68 -7.67
CA LEU A 26 0.45 -6.91 -7.22
C LEU A 26 1.09 -7.61 -6.02
N THR A 27 2.21 -8.28 -6.27
CA THR A 27 2.93 -9.08 -5.28
C THR A 27 4.45 -8.94 -5.50
N TYR A 28 5.27 -9.68 -4.76
CA TYR A 28 6.72 -9.62 -4.86
C TYR A 28 7.36 -10.97 -4.57
N ASP A 29 8.61 -11.12 -4.99
CA ASP A 29 9.47 -12.26 -4.67
C ASP A 29 10.87 -11.81 -4.26
N GLY A 30 11.78 -12.76 -4.07
CA GLY A 30 13.20 -12.50 -3.75
C GLY A 30 13.99 -11.71 -4.80
N ARG A 31 13.37 -11.28 -5.91
CA ARG A 31 14.03 -10.62 -7.05
C ARG A 31 13.36 -9.33 -7.52
N SER A 32 12.03 -9.20 -7.39
CA SER A 32 11.28 -8.15 -8.06
C SER A 32 9.86 -7.98 -7.54
N LEU A 33 9.29 -6.79 -7.81
CA LEU A 33 7.85 -6.60 -7.83
C LEU A 33 7.23 -7.31 -9.04
N ILE A 34 6.14 -8.01 -8.79
CA ILE A 34 5.32 -8.71 -9.78
C ILE A 34 4.05 -7.90 -9.93
N ILE A 35 3.84 -7.35 -11.13
CA ILE A 35 2.65 -6.59 -11.49
C ILE A 35 1.96 -7.36 -12.61
N ASN A 36 0.72 -7.78 -12.36
CA ASN A 36 -0.13 -8.52 -13.30
C ASN A 36 0.57 -9.80 -13.80
N GLY A 37 1.14 -10.56 -12.87
CA GLY A 37 1.88 -11.80 -13.15
C GLY A 37 3.27 -11.60 -13.78
N GLN A 38 3.69 -10.36 -14.09
CA GLN A 38 4.98 -10.07 -14.70
C GLN A 38 5.94 -9.39 -13.72
N ARG A 39 7.15 -9.95 -13.57
CA ARG A 39 8.27 -9.29 -12.89
C ARG A 39 8.61 -7.97 -13.58
N LYS A 40 8.68 -6.88 -12.83
CA LYS A 40 9.03 -5.54 -13.34
C LYS A 40 10.32 -5.03 -12.70
N LEU A 41 11.18 -4.40 -13.50
CA LEU A 41 12.21 -3.49 -13.02
C LEU A 41 11.62 -2.08 -13.03
N LEU A 42 11.56 -1.44 -11.86
CA LEU A 42 11.02 -0.09 -11.73
C LEU A 42 12.14 0.94 -11.68
N PHE A 43 12.13 1.88 -12.62
CA PHE A 43 12.84 3.15 -12.48
C PHE A 43 11.83 4.19 -11.97
N SER A 44 12.17 4.86 -10.86
CA SER A 44 11.30 5.84 -10.21
C SER A 44 12.07 7.13 -9.94
N GLY A 45 11.34 8.24 -9.80
CA GLY A 45 11.88 9.56 -9.50
C GLY A 45 10.89 10.38 -8.69
N SER A 46 11.40 11.20 -7.77
CA SER A 46 10.58 11.92 -6.79
C SER A 46 10.15 13.30 -7.28
N ILE A 47 8.84 13.52 -7.34
CA ILE A 47 8.22 14.84 -7.56
C ILE A 47 7.43 15.18 -6.30
N HIS A 48 7.74 16.31 -5.65
CA HIS A 48 7.09 16.75 -4.42
C HIS A 48 6.13 17.89 -4.75
N TYR A 49 4.84 17.59 -4.72
CA TYR A 49 3.78 18.47 -5.24
C TYR A 49 3.63 19.79 -4.48
N PRO A 50 3.92 19.84 -3.16
CA PRO A 50 4.27 21.06 -2.44
C PRO A 50 5.78 21.09 -2.10
N ARG A 51 6.47 22.19 -2.43
CA ARG A 51 7.86 22.48 -1.98
C ARG A 51 7.98 23.80 -1.20
N SER A 52 6.83 24.32 -0.75
CA SER A 52 6.51 25.47 0.15
C SER A 52 4.99 25.71 -0.01
N THR A 53 4.17 26.35 0.84
CA THR A 53 4.09 26.82 2.25
C THR A 53 2.58 27.17 2.51
N PRO A 54 2.07 27.62 3.69
CA PRO A 54 2.66 27.90 5.00
C PRO A 54 2.04 27.05 6.16
N GLN A 55 2.53 27.25 7.40
CA GLN A 55 2.02 26.74 8.69
C GLN A 55 1.22 25.41 8.70
N PHE A 56 1.96 24.29 8.68
CA PHE A 56 1.58 23.09 9.45
C PHE A 56 2.48 22.96 10.69
N GLY A 57 2.57 24.04 11.47
CA GLY A 57 3.16 24.00 12.80
C GLY A 57 2.14 23.39 13.74
N ASN A 58 2.32 22.12 14.10
CA ASN A 58 1.52 21.44 15.13
C ASN A 58 2.04 21.76 16.55
N ASP A 59 2.81 22.85 16.69
CA ASP A 59 3.49 23.28 17.92
C ASP A 59 2.51 23.61 19.07
N ASP A 60 1.22 23.79 18.75
CA ASP A 60 0.13 24.12 19.67
C ASP A 60 -0.56 22.91 20.33
N VAL A 61 -0.14 21.66 20.05
CA VAL A 61 -0.75 20.46 20.68
C VAL A 61 -0.08 20.15 22.02
N PRO A 62 -0.75 20.32 23.19
CA PRO A 62 -0.11 20.11 24.48
C PRO A 62 0.30 18.64 24.69
N GLY A 63 1.58 18.41 25.02
CA GLY A 63 2.11 17.08 25.30
C GLY A 63 2.30 16.18 24.07
N ILE A 64 2.26 16.72 22.85
CA ILE A 64 2.68 15.97 21.66
C ILE A 64 4.20 15.75 21.68
N VAL A 65 4.61 14.53 21.34
CA VAL A 65 6.02 14.21 21.07
C VAL A 65 6.08 13.50 19.73
N TYR A 66 6.65 14.17 18.73
CA TYR A 66 6.68 13.66 17.36
C TYR A 66 7.51 12.38 17.23
N ARG A 67 7.02 11.45 16.41
CA ARG A 67 7.73 10.22 16.04
C ARG A 67 8.18 9.42 17.28
N THR A 68 7.32 9.35 18.29
CA THR A 68 7.50 8.48 19.48
C THR A 68 6.19 7.75 19.78
N ASP A 69 6.18 6.83 20.74
CA ASP A 69 4.96 6.15 21.21
C ASP A 69 4.07 7.07 22.06
N ASN A 70 3.61 8.16 21.46
CA ASN A 70 2.84 9.25 22.07
C ASN A 70 1.40 9.23 21.51
N GLU A 71 0.40 9.09 22.39
CA GLU A 71 -1.01 8.98 21.97
C GLU A 71 -1.51 10.15 21.10
N PRO A 72 -1.26 11.44 21.44
CA PRO A 72 -1.56 12.55 20.53
C PRO A 72 -0.94 12.37 19.15
N PHE A 73 0.37 12.09 19.06
CA PHE A 73 1.05 11.89 17.78
C PHE A 73 0.44 10.73 16.97
N LYS A 74 0.24 9.57 17.60
CA LYS A 74 -0.38 8.38 16.97
C LYS A 74 -1.79 8.68 16.45
N LEU A 75 -2.60 9.42 17.21
CA LEU A 75 -3.95 9.83 16.79
C LEU A 75 -3.91 10.74 15.55
N TYR A 76 -3.09 11.79 15.54
CA TYR A 76 -2.97 12.69 14.40
C TYR A 76 -2.38 11.98 13.16
N MET A 77 -1.35 11.16 13.34
CA MET A 77 -0.75 10.34 12.28
C MET A 77 -1.77 9.37 11.67
N LYS A 78 -2.56 8.68 12.50
CA LYS A 78 -3.63 7.78 12.03
C LYS A 78 -4.72 8.56 11.28
N ASN A 79 -5.19 9.67 11.83
CA ASN A 79 -6.24 10.50 11.21
C ASN A 79 -5.81 11.05 9.85
N PHE A 80 -4.58 11.56 9.74
CA PHE A 80 -4.03 12.04 8.47
C PHE A 80 -3.85 10.90 7.47
N THR A 81 -3.20 9.79 7.86
CA THR A 81 -3.00 8.62 6.98
C THR A 81 -4.34 8.05 6.50
N THR A 82 -5.33 7.94 7.38
CA THR A 82 -6.71 7.50 7.03
C THR A 82 -7.36 8.47 6.03
N LYS A 83 -7.23 9.79 6.23
CA LYS A 83 -7.76 10.79 5.30
C LYS A 83 -7.13 10.68 3.90
N ILE A 84 -5.82 10.45 3.83
CA ILE A 84 -5.10 10.25 2.56
C ILE A 84 -5.51 8.93 1.90
N VAL A 85 -5.55 7.81 2.63
CA VAL A 85 -5.96 6.50 2.09
C VAL A 85 -7.44 6.49 1.68
N ASN A 86 -8.31 7.26 2.35
CA ASN A 86 -9.71 7.40 1.95
C ASN A 86 -9.90 8.05 0.56
N MET A 87 -8.88 8.72 0.01
CA MET A 87 -8.88 9.12 -1.41
C MET A 87 -8.86 7.93 -2.39
N LYS A 88 -8.81 6.68 -1.88
CA LYS A 88 -9.18 5.48 -2.63
C LYS A 88 -10.61 5.52 -3.18
N SER A 89 -11.48 6.41 -2.69
CA SER A 89 -12.77 6.69 -3.34
C SER A 89 -12.62 7.08 -4.81
N GLU A 90 -11.52 7.74 -5.18
CA GLU A 90 -11.20 8.19 -6.54
C GLU A 90 -10.50 7.11 -7.41
N GLY A 91 -10.41 5.86 -6.94
CA GLY A 91 -9.84 4.74 -7.71
C GLY A 91 -8.33 4.84 -7.96
N LEU A 92 -7.59 5.53 -7.10
CA LEU A 92 -6.16 5.85 -7.34
C LEU A 92 -5.19 4.69 -7.11
N TYR A 93 -5.59 3.64 -6.39
CA TYR A 93 -4.74 2.47 -6.13
C TYR A 93 -4.81 1.45 -7.27
N ALA A 94 -3.70 0.74 -7.52
CA ALA A 94 -3.63 -0.32 -8.54
C ALA A 94 -4.64 -1.45 -8.31
N SER A 95 -4.98 -1.74 -7.05
CA SER A 95 -6.09 -2.62 -6.63
C SER A 95 -7.48 -2.16 -7.13
N GLN A 96 -7.57 -0.95 -7.70
CA GLN A 96 -8.77 -0.30 -8.23
C GLN A 96 -8.59 0.12 -9.71
N GLY A 97 -7.48 -0.26 -10.35
CA GLY A 97 -7.10 0.17 -11.70
C GLY A 97 -6.34 1.51 -11.78
N GLY A 98 -5.98 2.11 -10.64
CA GLY A 98 -5.25 3.38 -10.56
C GLY A 98 -3.72 3.26 -10.60
N PRO A 99 -2.98 4.38 -10.65
CA PRO A 99 -1.52 4.38 -10.82
C PRO A 99 -0.71 4.07 -9.56
N ILE A 100 -1.29 4.11 -8.35
CA ILE A 100 -0.54 3.93 -7.10
C ILE A 100 -0.30 2.44 -6.83
N ILE A 101 0.95 1.99 -7.05
CA ILE A 101 1.41 0.60 -6.83
C ILE A 101 2.13 0.36 -5.51
N LEU A 102 2.46 1.40 -4.75
CA LEU A 102 3.15 1.31 -3.47
C LEU A 102 2.69 2.45 -2.56
N SER A 103 2.80 2.26 -1.25
CA SER A 103 2.64 3.34 -0.27
C SER A 103 3.70 3.23 0.81
N GLN A 104 4.25 4.36 1.27
CA GLN A 104 5.26 4.38 2.32
C GLN A 104 4.64 4.87 3.63
N ILE A 105 4.95 4.18 4.73
CA ILE A 105 4.68 4.65 6.10
C ILE A 105 5.99 4.88 6.84
N GLU A 106 6.07 6.00 7.59
CA GLU A 106 7.31 6.53 8.16
C GLU A 106 8.43 6.78 7.12
N ASN A 107 9.53 7.39 7.52
CA ASN A 107 10.68 7.65 6.65
C ASN A 107 11.99 7.74 7.45
N GLU A 108 12.89 6.79 7.22
CA GLU A 108 14.23 6.78 7.82
C GLU A 108 14.24 6.87 9.34
N TYR A 109 13.24 6.25 9.99
CA TYR A 109 13.07 6.31 11.43
C TYR A 109 14.27 5.72 12.19
N GLN A 110 14.86 4.62 11.69
CA GLN A 110 16.11 4.03 12.20
C GLN A 110 17.27 5.01 12.41
N ASN A 111 17.35 6.10 11.61
CA ASN A 111 18.42 7.10 11.74
C ASN A 111 18.22 7.99 12.98
N VAL A 112 16.99 8.13 13.47
CA VAL A 112 16.64 8.93 14.65
C VAL A 112 16.25 8.08 15.85
N GLU A 113 16.00 6.78 15.65
CA GLU A 113 15.57 5.81 16.66
C GLU A 113 16.47 5.89 17.91
N ALA A 114 17.78 5.67 17.76
CA ALA A 114 18.72 5.74 18.88
C ALA A 114 18.80 7.10 19.66
N ALA A 115 18.13 8.17 19.21
CA ALA A 115 18.01 9.42 19.94
C ALA A 115 16.80 9.46 20.91
N PHE A 116 15.83 8.56 20.77
CA PHE A 116 14.75 8.35 21.73
C PHE A 116 15.03 7.07 22.55
N HIS A 117 14.50 7.01 23.76
CA HIS A 117 14.69 5.85 24.64
C HIS A 117 13.48 4.89 24.56
N GLU A 118 13.52 3.81 25.34
CA GLU A 118 12.57 2.68 25.38
C GLU A 118 11.13 2.99 24.91
N GLY A 119 10.69 2.32 23.82
CA GLY A 119 9.33 2.42 23.27
C GLY A 119 9.24 2.32 21.74
N GLU A 120 10.37 2.36 21.05
CA GLU A 120 10.41 2.68 19.61
C GLU A 120 9.98 1.56 18.67
N ALA A 121 10.41 0.33 18.97
CA ALA A 121 9.93 -0.87 18.31
C ALA A 121 8.40 -1.07 18.49
N VAL A 122 7.76 -0.38 19.44
CA VAL A 122 6.29 -0.33 19.58
C VAL A 122 5.70 0.62 18.55
N LEU A 123 6.26 1.82 18.37
CA LEU A 123 5.83 2.76 17.33
C LEU A 123 5.98 2.18 15.92
N VAL A 124 7.12 1.58 15.60
CA VAL A 124 7.40 0.98 14.28
C VAL A 124 6.38 -0.12 13.96
N LYS A 125 6.09 -1.01 14.91
CA LYS A 125 5.09 -2.07 14.75
C LYS A 125 3.67 -1.53 14.67
N TRP A 126 3.32 -0.55 15.51
CA TRP A 126 2.03 0.12 15.49
C TRP A 126 1.79 0.82 14.14
N ALA A 127 2.78 1.54 13.62
CA ALA A 127 2.67 2.27 12.35
C ALA A 127 2.49 1.32 11.17
N ALA A 128 3.25 0.22 11.13
CA ALA A 128 3.12 -0.82 10.11
C ALA A 128 1.74 -1.51 10.16
N GLN A 129 1.28 -1.92 11.36
CA GLN A 129 -0.05 -2.53 11.52
C GLN A 129 -1.17 -1.56 11.11
N MET A 130 -1.13 -0.32 11.62
CA MET A 130 -2.09 0.73 11.32
C MET A 130 -2.18 1.00 9.81
N ALA A 131 -1.05 1.04 9.11
CA ALA A 131 -1.03 1.25 7.66
C ALA A 131 -1.70 0.11 6.88
N VAL A 132 -1.44 -1.14 7.28
CA VAL A 132 -2.04 -2.31 6.61
C VAL A 132 -3.53 -2.42 6.90
N ASP A 133 -3.97 -2.14 8.12
CA ASP A 133 -5.39 -2.18 8.52
C ASP A 133 -6.28 -1.24 7.66
N LEU A 134 -5.69 -0.24 6.99
CA LEU A 134 -6.42 0.66 6.07
C LEU A 134 -6.83 -0.01 4.75
N GLY A 135 -6.31 -1.21 4.44
CA GLY A 135 -6.75 -2.03 3.32
C GLY A 135 -6.65 -1.31 1.98
N THR A 136 -5.45 -0.90 1.59
CA THR A 136 -5.13 -0.28 0.28
C THR A 136 -5.15 -1.29 -0.86
N GLY A 137 -4.87 -2.57 -0.58
CA GLY A 137 -4.68 -3.60 -1.60
C GLY A 137 -3.36 -3.48 -2.39
N VAL A 138 -2.44 -2.61 -1.95
CA VAL A 138 -1.10 -2.47 -2.53
C VAL A 138 -0.03 -2.57 -1.43
N PRO A 139 1.21 -2.99 -1.74
CA PRO A 139 2.23 -3.17 -0.71
C PRO A 139 2.60 -1.85 -0.01
N TRP A 140 2.69 -1.93 1.31
CA TRP A 140 3.27 -0.87 2.14
C TRP A 140 4.79 -1.04 2.23
N VAL A 141 5.54 0.06 2.33
CA VAL A 141 7.00 0.07 2.47
C VAL A 141 7.42 0.95 3.64
N MET A 142 8.58 0.66 4.22
CA MET A 142 9.26 1.55 5.17
C MET A 142 10.69 1.81 4.66
N CYS A 143 11.11 3.07 4.61
CA CYS A 143 12.47 3.44 4.19
C CYS A 143 13.43 3.37 5.38
N LYS A 144 14.59 2.70 5.22
CA LYS A 144 15.65 2.61 6.23
C LYS A 144 15.10 2.23 7.61
N GLN A 145 14.56 1.02 7.71
CA GLN A 145 14.10 0.41 8.95
C GLN A 145 14.44 -1.09 8.90
N VAL A 146 15.24 -1.61 9.85
CA VAL A 146 15.79 -2.97 9.79
C VAL A 146 15.04 -3.99 10.65
N ASP A 147 14.31 -3.52 11.66
CA ASP A 147 13.44 -4.30 12.55
C ASP A 147 11.96 -4.28 12.10
N ALA A 148 11.67 -3.58 11.02
CA ALA A 148 10.31 -3.39 10.51
C ALA A 148 9.60 -4.74 10.32
N PRO A 149 8.35 -4.88 10.80
CA PRO A 149 7.74 -6.18 11.04
C PRO A 149 7.48 -6.92 9.72
N CYS A 150 8.36 -7.86 9.40
CA CYS A 150 8.18 -8.75 8.29
C CYS A 150 7.19 -9.88 8.62
N CYS A 151 6.43 -10.29 7.61
CA CYS A 151 5.79 -11.60 7.52
C CYS A 151 4.65 -11.95 8.52
N ILE A 152 3.97 -10.99 9.17
CA ILE A 152 2.72 -11.27 9.91
C ILE A 152 1.50 -11.39 8.96
N GLY A 153 1.66 -12.05 7.81
CA GLY A 153 0.59 -12.23 6.82
C GLY A 153 0.06 -10.94 6.16
N LEU A 154 0.82 -9.85 6.25
CA LEU A 154 0.44 -8.52 5.75
C LEU A 154 1.19 -8.18 4.44
N PRO A 155 0.59 -7.45 3.49
CA PRO A 155 1.25 -7.00 2.26
C PRO A 155 2.20 -5.81 2.56
N VAL A 156 3.32 -6.09 3.22
CA VAL A 156 4.36 -5.09 3.53
C VAL A 156 5.68 -5.50 2.87
N LEU A 157 6.04 -4.74 1.85
CA LEU A 157 7.25 -4.89 1.04
C LEU A 157 8.35 -3.96 1.59
N PHE A 158 9.40 -4.52 2.16
CA PHE A 158 10.54 -3.72 2.64
C PHE A 158 11.56 -3.46 1.52
N LEU A 159 11.38 -2.38 0.78
CA LEU A 159 12.25 -2.02 -0.35
C LEU A 159 13.62 -1.44 0.03
N LEU A 160 13.80 -0.91 1.24
CA LEU A 160 14.97 -0.10 1.62
C LEU A 160 15.57 -0.47 2.99
N SER A 161 15.38 -1.73 3.40
CA SER A 161 16.28 -2.40 4.35
C SER A 161 17.45 -3.01 3.59
N SER A 162 18.64 -3.09 4.19
CA SER A 162 19.78 -3.83 3.60
C SER A 162 19.54 -5.34 3.53
N LYS A 163 18.42 -5.82 4.08
CA LYS A 163 17.89 -7.16 3.90
C LYS A 163 16.62 -7.10 3.04
N TRP A 164 16.77 -7.41 1.74
CA TRP A 164 15.64 -7.95 0.99
C TRP A 164 15.20 -9.27 1.66
N PRO A 165 13.90 -9.62 1.70
CA PRO A 165 13.45 -10.91 2.22
C PRO A 165 13.85 -12.05 1.26
N LEU A 166 15.14 -12.43 1.30
CA LEU A 166 15.71 -13.52 0.50
C LEU A 166 15.25 -14.92 0.96
N ASN A 167 14.64 -15.02 2.15
CA ASN A 167 14.33 -16.29 2.81
C ASN A 167 12.84 -16.68 2.80
N ASP A 168 11.95 -15.88 2.21
CA ASP A 168 10.49 -16.17 2.20
C ASP A 168 10.02 -16.72 0.84
N VAL A 169 10.90 -17.45 0.15
CA VAL A 169 10.50 -18.32 -0.96
C VAL A 169 10.05 -19.65 -0.38
N ARG A 170 8.74 -19.80 -0.16
CA ARG A 170 8.15 -21.14 -0.12
C ARG A 170 8.23 -21.73 -1.52
N THR A 171 9.17 -22.66 -1.70
CA THR A 171 9.19 -23.64 -2.79
C THR A 171 8.02 -24.60 -2.68
#